data_AF-A0A0E3QJ28-F1
#
_entry.id   AF-A0A0E3QJ28-F1
#
_cell.length_a   1.000
_cell.length_b   1.000
_cell.length_c   1.000
_cell.angle_alpha   90.00
_cell.angle_beta   90.00
_cell.angle_gamma   90.00
#
_symmetry.space_group_name_H-M   'P 1'
#
loop_
_entity.id
_entity.type
_entity.pdbx_description
1 polymer ?
#
loop_
_entity_poly.entity_id
_entity_poly.type
_entity_poly.pdbx_seq_one_letter_code
_entity_poly.pdbx_strand_id
1 'polypeptide(L)' 'MKKWTIIILKNLKECEFLEEYNDITCNVFLYLKKINFLGNPTISELAKAMEVSKPSASNMVSKMVEKGLLKTKAYQKN' A
#
# COMPACT_ATOMS: atom_id res chain seq x y z
N MET A 1 -11.01 -10.80 -11.27
CA MET A 1 -9.74 -10.59 -10.55
C MET A 1 -9.61 -9.12 -10.16
N LYS A 2 -9.38 -8.81 -8.87
CA LYS A 2 -9.27 -7.44 -8.36
C LYS A 2 -7.87 -6.87 -8.67
N LYS A 3 -7.80 -5.63 -9.15
CA LYS A 3 -6.58 -4.96 -9.67
C LYS A 3 -6.23 -3.77 -8.78
N TRP A 4 -4.97 -3.63 -8.40
CA TRP A 4 -4.35 -2.56 -7.62
C TRP A 4 -3.49 -1.71 -8.55
N THR A 5 -3.39 -0.41 -8.26
CA THR A 5 -2.48 0.50 -8.97
C THR A 5 -1.78 1.35 -7.93
N ILE A 6 -0.45 1.28 -7.91
CA ILE A 6 0.38 2.01 -6.95
C ILE A 6 0.75 3.35 -7.57
N ILE A 7 0.45 4.44 -6.88
CA ILE A 7 0.61 5.80 -7.41
C ILE A 7 1.98 6.39 -7.05
N ILE A 8 2.53 6.02 -5.89
CA ILE A 8 3.66 6.75 -5.29
C ILE A 8 5.04 6.29 -5.78
N LEU A 9 5.20 5.08 -6.34
CA LEU A 9 6.55 4.59 -6.65
C LEU A 9 7.28 5.34 -7.75
N LYS A 10 6.59 6.12 -8.58
CA LYS A 10 7.26 6.94 -9.60
C LYS A 10 8.08 8.09 -8.99
N ASN A 11 7.80 8.51 -7.77
CA ASN A 11 8.44 9.67 -7.12
C ASN A 11 9.32 9.29 -5.91
N LEU A 12 9.51 8.00 -5.61
CA LEU A 12 10.18 7.55 -4.38
C LEU A 12 11.68 7.89 -4.27
N LYS A 13 12.34 8.33 -5.35
CA LYS A 13 13.69 8.90 -5.25
C LYS A 13 13.71 10.30 -4.65
N GLU A 14 12.57 11.00 -4.60
CA GLU A 14 12.44 12.39 -4.16
C GLU A 14 11.70 12.52 -2.82
N CYS A 15 11.17 11.42 -2.27
CA CYS A 15 10.32 11.43 -1.07
C CYS A 15 11.06 11.61 0.28
N GLU A 16 12.38 11.81 0.31
CA GLU A 16 13.06 12.17 1.57
C GLU A 16 12.67 13.57 2.09
N PHE A 17 11.94 14.39 1.32
CA PHE A 17 11.76 15.81 1.64
C PHE A 17 10.34 16.40 1.44
N LEU A 18 9.30 15.58 1.24
CA LEU A 18 7.92 16.10 1.12
C LEU A 18 7.17 15.96 2.45
N GLU A 19 6.89 17.10 3.09
CA GLU A 19 6.16 17.20 4.38
C GLU A 19 4.82 16.43 4.38
N GLU A 20 4.20 16.28 3.21
CA GLU A 20 2.94 15.57 2.99
C GLU A 20 3.02 14.05 3.25
N TYR A 21 4.24 13.51 3.41
CA TYR A 21 4.49 12.08 3.65
C TYR A 21 5.22 11.78 4.97
N ASN A 22 5.44 12.78 5.82
CA ASN A 22 6.09 12.59 7.14
C ASN A 22 5.35 11.60 8.05
N ASP A 23 4.03 11.45 7.86
CA ASP A 23 3.20 10.49 8.61
C ASP A 23 3.26 9.04 8.06
N ILE A 24 4.02 8.79 7.00
CA ILE A 24 4.23 7.44 6.49
C ILE A 24 5.22 6.72 7.40
N THR A 25 4.67 5.98 8.37
CA THR A 25 5.47 5.08 9.20
C THR A 25 6.24 4.06 8.35
N CYS A 26 7.42 3.62 8.79
CA CYS A 26 8.24 2.61 8.10
C CYS A 26 7.45 1.35 7.69
N ASN A 27 6.46 0.95 8.49
CA ASN A 27 5.59 -0.19 8.16
C ASN A 27 4.78 0.04 6.88
N VAL A 28 4.24 1.24 6.67
CA VAL A 28 3.51 1.58 5.45
C VAL A 28 4.44 1.49 4.23
N PHE A 29 5.66 1.99 4.35
CA PHE A 29 6.67 1.89 3.29
C PHE A 29 7.01 0.44 2.94
N LEU A 30 7.22 -0.42 3.94
CA LEU A 30 7.48 -1.84 3.72
C LEU A 30 6.34 -2.53 2.96
N TYR A 31 5.09 -2.19 3.30
CA TYR A 31 3.91 -2.68 2.59
C TYR A 31 3.89 -2.20 1.13
N LEU A 32 4.12 -0.90 0.86
CA LEU A 32 4.15 -0.36 -0.50
C LEU A 32 5.24 -1.03 -1.35
N LYS A 33 6.44 -1.19 -0.79
CA LYS A 33 7.56 -1.89 -1.45
C LYS A 33 7.19 -3.34 -1.76
N LYS A 34 6.56 -4.04 -0.82
CA LYS A 34 6.14 -5.44 -1.03
C LYS A 34 5.03 -5.56 -2.08
N ILE A 35 4.04 -4.68 -2.05
CA ILE A 35 2.95 -4.65 -3.04
C ILE A 35 3.54 -4.39 -4.44
N ASN A 36 4.52 -3.49 -4.56
CA ASN A 36 5.23 -3.26 -5.82
C ASN A 36 5.96 -4.49 -6.32
N PHE A 37 6.72 -5.14 -5.43
CA PHE A 37 7.48 -6.34 -5.77
C PHE A 37 6.56 -7.49 -6.24
N LEU A 38 5.40 -7.64 -5.61
CA LEU A 38 4.40 -8.65 -5.97
C LEU A 38 3.50 -8.22 -7.15
N GLY A 39 3.62 -6.97 -7.62
CA GLY A 39 2.88 -6.37 -8.72
C GLY A 39 1.40 -6.09 -8.44
N ASN A 40 0.64 -7.09 -7.98
CA ASN A 40 -0.80 -6.97 -7.74
C ASN A 40 -1.32 -8.07 -6.77
N PRO A 41 -0.76 -8.17 -5.55
CA PRO A 41 -1.14 -9.25 -4.64
C PRO A 41 -2.59 -9.12 -4.16
N THR A 42 -3.20 -10.26 -3.88
CA THR A 42 -4.37 -10.35 -3.00
C THR A 42 -3.98 -10.07 -1.55
N ILE A 43 -4.95 -9.75 -0.68
CA ILE A 43 -4.69 -9.57 0.76
C ILE A 43 -4.06 -10.83 1.38
N SER A 44 -4.46 -12.03 0.92
CA SER A 44 -3.89 -13.28 1.42
C SER A 44 -2.41 -13.44 1.05
N GLU A 45 -2.04 -13.13 -0.19
CA GLU A 45 -0.65 -13.18 -0.66
C GLU A 45 0.21 -12.13 0.04
N LEU A 46 -0.33 -10.93 0.21
CA LEU A 46 0.34 -9.86 0.94
C LEU A 46 0.55 -10.22 2.41
N ALA A 47 -0.47 -10.75 3.08
CA ALA A 47 -0.38 -11.20 4.48
C ALA A 47 0.69 -12.28 4.64
N LYS A 48 0.72 -13.27 3.73
CA LYS A 48 1.74 -14.32 3.72
C LYS A 48 3.14 -13.73 3.50
N ALA A 49 3.30 -12.80 2.55
CA ALA A 49 4.60 -12.22 2.20
C ALA A 49 5.13 -11.19 3.21
N MET A 50 4.27 -10.69 4.09
CA MET A 50 4.59 -9.78 5.19
C MET A 50 4.61 -10.50 6.55
N GLU A 51 4.31 -11.80 6.59
CA GLU A 51 4.25 -12.63 7.81
C GLU A 51 3.30 -12.06 8.88
N VAL A 52 2.13 -11.58 8.44
CA VAL A 52 1.09 -11.05 9.33
C VAL A 52 -0.24 -11.78 9.13
N SER A 53 -1.19 -11.54 10.04
CA SER A 53 -2.56 -11.97 9.86
C SER A 53 -3.26 -11.27 8.68
N LYS A 54 -4.25 -11.93 8.06
CA LYS A 54 -5.08 -11.31 7.01
C LYS A 54 -5.80 -10.03 7.49
N PRO A 55 -6.39 -9.99 8.71
CA PRO A 55 -6.95 -8.74 9.24
C PRO A 55 -5.93 -7.61 9.35
N SER A 56 -4.71 -7.89 9.83
CA SER A 56 -3.64 -6.88 9.93
C SER A 56 -3.25 -6.31 8.57
N ALA A 57 -3.07 -7.18 7.58
CA ALA A 57 -2.78 -6.76 6.21
C ALA A 57 -3.92 -5.93 5.61
N SER A 58 -5.17 -6.35 5.83
CA SER A 58 -6.36 -5.61 5.39
C SER A 58 -6.43 -4.22 6.02
N ASN A 59 -6.22 -4.12 7.33
CA ASN A 59 -6.24 -2.83 8.04
C ASN A 59 -5.16 -1.88 7.52
N MET A 60 -3.95 -2.39 7.30
CA MET A 60 -2.87 -1.57 6.74
C MET A 60 -3.20 -1.08 5.33
N VAL A 61 -3.77 -1.97 4.49
CA VAL A 61 -4.19 -1.60 3.14
C VAL A 61 -5.30 -0.56 3.14
N SER A 62 -6.30 -0.66 4.02
CA SER A 62 -7.34 0.37 4.18
C SER A 62 -6.73 1.73 4.53
N LYS A 63 -5.80 1.78 5.50
CA LYS A 63 -5.10 3.03 5.87
C LYS A 63 -4.33 3.64 4.69
N MET A 64 -3.67 2.80 3.88
CA MET A 64 -2.95 3.27 2.68
C MET A 64 -3.89 3.82 1.61
N VAL A 65 -5.12 3.29 1.51
CA VAL A 65 -6.14 3.79 0.58
C VAL A 65 -6.72 5.11 1.07
N GLU A 66 -7.04 5.20 2.36
CA GLU A 66 -7.53 6.44 3.00
C GLU A 66 -6.51 7.58 2.86
N LYS A 67 -5.21 7.28 2.97
CA LYS A 67 -4.11 8.24 2.76
C LYS A 67 -3.78 8.47 1.27
N GLY A 68 -4.52 7.89 0.32
CA GLY A 68 -4.30 8.08 -1.11
C GLY A 68 -3.03 7.41 -1.66
N LEU A 69 -2.34 6.58 -0.87
CA LEU A 69 -1.08 5.92 -1.24
C LEU A 69 -1.31 4.74 -2.19
N LEU A 70 -2.50 4.13 -2.15
CA LEU A 70 -2.93 3.03 -3.00
C LEU A 70 -4.32 3.32 -3.57
N LYS A 71 -4.53 3.00 -4.85
CA LYS A 71 -5.88 2.87 -5.42
C LYS A 71 -6.23 1.40 -5.59
N THR A 72 -7.34 1.01 -4.98
CA THR A 72 -7.96 -0.30 -5.17
C THR A 72 -9.14 -0.10 -6.12
N LYS A 73 -9.32 -0.97 -7.11
CA LYS A 73 -10.53 -0.93 -7.95
C LYS A 73 -11.83 -1.22 -7.19
N ALA A 74 -11.77 -1.64 -5.92
CA ALA A 74 -12.94 -1.90 -5.09
C ALA A 74 -13.42 -0.65 -4.34
N TYR A 75 -12.60 0.42 -4.25
CA TYR A 75 -12.97 1.66 -3.59
C TYR A 75 -13.19 2.76 -4.64
N GLN A 76 -14.31 2.65 -5.36
CA GLN A 76 -14.97 3.82 -5.93
C GLN A 76 -15.94 4.32 -4.86
N LYS A 77 -15.53 5.34 -4.11
CA LYS A 77 -16.48 6.14 -3.35
C LYS A 77 -17.22 6.97 -4.40
N ASN A 78 -18.50 6.63 -4.62
CA ASN A 78 -19.44 7.52 -5.30
C ASN A 78 -19.49 8.85 -4.56
#